data_AF-A0A452ZUB7-F1
#
_entry.id   AF-A0A452ZUB7-F1
#
_cell.length_a   1.000
_cell.length_b   1.000
_cell.length_c   1.000
_cell.angle_alpha   90.00
_cell.angle_beta   90.00
_cell.angle_gamma   90.00
#
_symmetry.space_group_name_H-M   'P 1'
#
loop_
_entity.id
_entity.type
_entity.pdbx_description
1 polymer ?
#
loop_
_entity_poly.entity_id
_entity_poly.type
_entity_poly.pdbx_seq_one_letter_code
_entity_poly.pdbx_strand_id
1 'polypeptide(L)'
;SVEDTSDYGYIVQSQGRMYAMHMDYCNGKCQLSVWVLEDYASGQWTLKHTADMSGMIGHDEVCTFVAVNMERKSIFFQTNGWNEKLVSYHMENQRCRVIFSFERDFNLRCEPYIPSYTEWLSDGLLKAAP
;
A
#
# COMPACT_ATOMS: atom_id res chain seq x y z
N SER A 1 22.06 7.10 15.71
CA SER A 1 21.09 7.79 14.86
C SER A 1 19.85 6.94 14.84
N VAL A 2 18.75 7.44 15.41
CA VAL A 2 17.43 6.82 15.19
C VAL A 2 17.18 7.03 13.70
N GLU A 3 17.20 5.96 12.92
CA GLU A 3 16.74 6.04 11.53
C GLU A 3 15.34 6.64 11.59
N ASP A 4 15.10 7.67 10.78
CA ASP A 4 13.81 8.34 10.64
C ASP A 4 12.85 7.36 9.97
N THR A 5 12.37 6.38 10.74
CA THR A 5 11.47 5.30 10.28
C THR A 5 10.03 5.78 10.16
N SER A 6 9.81 7.10 10.15
CA SER A 6 8.51 7.70 10.40
C SER A 6 7.53 7.56 9.24
N ASP A 7 8.00 7.41 7.99
CA ASP A 7 7.13 7.48 6.82
C ASP A 7 7.39 6.36 5.80
N TYR A 8 6.59 5.29 5.82
CA TYR A 8 6.51 4.35 4.71
C TYR A 8 5.44 4.82 3.71
N GLY A 9 5.90 5.32 2.57
CA GLY A 9 5.06 5.76 1.46
C GLY A 9 5.06 4.74 0.31
N TYR A 10 3.97 4.71 -0.46
CA TYR A 10 3.88 3.92 -1.68
C TYR A 10 3.07 4.67 -2.74
N ILE A 11 3.58 4.69 -3.96
CA ILE A 11 2.93 5.35 -5.10
C ILE A 11 2.62 4.29 -6.16
N VAL A 12 1.41 4.33 -6.68
CA VAL A 12 0.93 3.36 -7.68
C VAL A 12 0.02 4.05 -8.70
N GLN A 13 0.04 3.55 -9.93
CA GLN A 13 -0.95 3.92 -10.94
C GLN A 13 -2.07 2.87 -10.97
N SER A 14 -3.33 3.32 -10.94
CA SER A 14 -4.51 2.46 -11.08
C SER A 14 -5.62 3.25 -11.77
N GLN A 15 -6.40 2.63 -12.67
CA GLN A 15 -7.49 3.30 -13.40
C GLN A 15 -7.08 4.63 -14.08
N GLY A 16 -5.86 4.71 -14.60
CA GLY A 16 -5.32 5.92 -15.24
C GLY A 16 -4.94 7.07 -14.28
N ARG A 17 -5.04 6.87 -12.97
CA ARG A 17 -4.70 7.88 -11.95
C ARG A 17 -3.55 7.42 -11.07
N MET A 18 -2.79 8.38 -10.56
CA MET A 18 -1.74 8.13 -9.59
C MET A 18 -2.33 8.21 -8.18
N TYR A 19 -2.00 7.23 -7.36
CA TYR A 19 -2.39 7.15 -5.96
C TYR A 19 -1.14 7.13 -5.10
N ALA A 20 -1.22 7.79 -3.96
CA ALA A 20 -0.18 7.75 -2.93
C ALA A 20 -0.82 7.22 -1.64
N MET A 21 -0.18 6.24 -1.03
CA MET A 21 -0.50 5.79 0.32
C MET A 21 0.63 6.14 1.25
N HIS A 22 0.26 6.40 2.49
CA HIS A 22 1.20 6.67 3.55
C HIS A 22 0.68 6.06 4.84
N MET A 23 1.58 5.50 5.63
CA MET A 23 1.29 5.08 7.00
C MET A 23 2.04 5.98 7.97
N ASP A 24 1.28 6.73 8.76
CA ASP A 24 1.78 7.63 9.80
C ASP A 24 1.85 6.88 11.13
N TYR A 25 3.05 6.85 11.71
CA TYR A 25 3.32 6.24 13.01
C TYR A 25 3.47 7.25 14.17
N CYS A 26 3.20 8.53 13.91
CA CYS A 26 3.39 9.58 14.90
C CYS A 26 2.47 9.40 16.13
N ASN A 27 3.01 9.76 17.30
CA ASN A 27 2.28 9.77 18.57
C ASN A 27 1.70 8.40 18.97
N GLY A 28 2.34 7.29 18.58
CA GLY A 28 1.92 5.92 18.93
C GLY A 28 0.64 5.46 18.23
N LYS A 29 0.27 6.14 17.14
CA LYS A 29 -0.83 5.76 16.26
C LYS A 29 -0.29 5.05 15.03
N CYS A 30 -1.15 4.36 14.30
CA CYS A 30 -0.88 3.83 12.97
C CYS A 30 -2.04 4.29 12.08
N GLN A 31 -1.85 5.37 11.31
CA GLN A 31 -2.88 5.95 10.47
C GLN A 31 -2.55 5.76 8.99
N LEU A 32 -3.43 5.08 8.27
CA LEU A 32 -3.37 4.99 6.81
C LEU A 32 -4.02 6.24 6.21
N SER A 33 -3.36 6.86 5.24
CA SER A 33 -3.96 7.84 4.34
C SER A 33 -3.78 7.41 2.87
N VAL A 34 -4.82 7.64 2.05
CA VAL A 34 -4.79 7.37 0.60
C VAL A 34 -5.19 8.62 -0.15
N TRP A 35 -4.32 9.05 -1.04
CA TRP A 35 -4.44 10.24 -1.85
C TRP A 35 -4.50 9.87 -3.32
N VAL A 36 -5.17 10.69 -4.11
CA VAL A 36 -5.19 10.56 -5.57
C VAL A 36 -4.79 11.88 -6.19
N LEU A 37 -3.99 11.80 -7.24
CA LEU A 37 -3.72 12.92 -8.14
C LEU A 37 -4.82 12.91 -9.22
N GLU A 38 -5.86 13.73 -9.02
CA GLU A 38 -7.02 13.76 -9.93
C GLU A 38 -6.74 14.50 -11.22
N ASP A 39 -6.01 15.60 -11.12
CA ASP A 39 -5.64 16.46 -12.23
C ASP A 39 -4.12 16.68 -12.24
N TYR A 40 -3.48 16.07 -13.24
CA TYR A 40 -2.04 16.17 -13.44
C TYR A 40 -1.61 17.59 -13.81
N ALA A 41 -2.48 18.41 -14.41
CA ALA A 41 -2.14 19.77 -14.81
C ALA A 41 -1.99 20.70 -13.60
N SER A 42 -2.87 20.56 -12.61
CA SER A 42 -2.80 21.33 -11.35
C SER A 42 -1.83 20.74 -10.32
N GLY A 43 -1.47 19.46 -10.46
CA GLY A 43 -0.60 18.76 -9.50
C GLY A 43 -1.25 18.53 -8.13
N GLN A 44 -2.56 18.73 -8.01
CA GLN A 44 -3.26 18.70 -6.72
C GLN A 44 -3.62 17.28 -6.30
N TRP A 45 -3.19 16.91 -5.09
CA TRP A 45 -3.56 15.66 -4.45
C TRP A 45 -4.81 15.81 -3.59
N THR A 46 -5.75 14.90 -3.76
CA THR A 46 -7.00 14.86 -2.98
C THR A 46 -7.01 13.65 -2.07
N LEU A 47 -7.28 13.86 -0.78
CA LEU A 47 -7.45 12.78 0.19
C LEU A 47 -8.73 12.00 -0.11
N LYS A 48 -8.62 10.68 -0.27
CA LYS A 48 -9.75 9.78 -0.57
C LYS A 48 -10.14 8.88 0.57
N HIS A 49 -9.19 8.50 1.42
CA HIS A 49 -9.45 7.56 2.49
C HIS A 49 -8.49 7.76 3.64
N THR A 50 -9.00 7.59 4.86
CA THR A 50 -8.20 7.46 6.06
C THR A 50 -8.71 6.30 6.90
N ALA A 51 -7.81 5.67 7.64
CA ALA A 51 -8.17 4.62 8.59
C ALA A 51 -7.19 4.59 9.76
N ASP A 52 -7.73 4.36 10.95
CA ASP A 52 -6.93 3.99 12.11
C ASP A 52 -6.64 2.48 12.04
N MET A 53 -5.38 2.16 11.79
CA MET A 53 -4.88 0.80 11.65
C MET A 53 -4.35 0.24 12.97
N SER A 54 -4.23 1.07 14.02
CA SER A 54 -3.62 0.69 15.31
C SER A 54 -4.32 -0.52 15.94
N GLY A 55 -5.65 -0.53 15.92
CA GLY A 55 -6.45 -1.64 16.45
C GLY A 55 -6.49 -2.89 15.55
N MET A 56 -5.99 -2.81 14.32
CA MET A 56 -6.02 -3.91 13.36
C MET A 56 -4.67 -4.63 13.22
N ILE A 57 -3.58 -3.89 13.37
CA ILE A 57 -2.22 -4.35 13.08
C ILE A 57 -1.41 -4.55 14.37
N GLY A 58 -1.76 -3.84 15.45
CA GLY A 58 -0.99 -3.81 16.69
C GLY A 58 -0.06 -2.60 16.72
N HIS A 59 0.19 -2.08 17.91
CA HIS A 59 0.86 -0.79 18.09
C HIS A 59 2.36 -0.79 17.76
N ASP A 60 3.01 -1.95 17.82
CA ASP A 60 4.46 -2.08 17.61
C ASP A 60 4.82 -2.64 16.22
N GLU A 61 3.83 -2.85 15.35
CA GLU A 61 4.02 -3.39 14.00
C GLU A 61 4.12 -2.24 12.96
N VAL A 62 5.22 -2.19 12.22
CA VAL A 62 5.41 -1.27 11.07
C VAL A 62 4.91 -1.95 9.80
N CYS A 63 4.41 -1.21 8.82
CA CYS A 63 3.84 -1.77 7.60
C CYS A 63 4.64 -1.38 6.37
N THR A 64 4.87 -2.34 5.48
CA THR A 64 5.41 -2.11 4.15
C THR A 64 4.35 -2.44 3.12
N PHE A 65 3.99 -1.48 2.27
CA PHE A 65 3.04 -1.72 1.18
C PHE A 65 3.63 -2.70 0.16
N VAL A 66 2.83 -3.69 -0.22
CA VAL A 66 3.22 -4.73 -1.18
C VAL A 66 2.49 -4.52 -2.50
N ALA A 67 1.18 -4.30 -2.48
CA ALA A 67 0.40 -4.15 -3.69
C ALA A 67 -0.88 -3.38 -3.41
N VAL A 68 -1.47 -2.83 -4.46
CA VAL A 68 -2.73 -2.11 -4.40
C VAL A 68 -3.58 -2.50 -5.59
N ASN A 69 -4.87 -2.70 -5.34
CA ASN A 69 -5.88 -2.78 -6.37
C ASN A 69 -7.00 -1.79 -6.05
N MET A 70 -6.99 -0.62 -6.70
CA MET A 70 -8.01 0.40 -6.45
C MET A 70 -9.37 0.05 -7.08
N GLU A 71 -9.42 -0.85 -8.07
CA GLU A 71 -10.70 -1.36 -8.61
C GLU A 71 -11.46 -2.17 -7.57
N ARG A 72 -10.73 -3.00 -6.83
CA ARG A 72 -11.23 -3.83 -5.73
C ARG A 72 -11.11 -3.15 -4.37
N LYS A 73 -10.69 -1.88 -4.33
CA LYS A 73 -10.53 -1.06 -3.12
C LYS A 73 -9.75 -1.80 -2.02
N SER A 74 -8.71 -2.50 -2.43
CA SER A 74 -7.94 -3.41 -1.59
C SER A 74 -6.47 -3.02 -1.59
N ILE A 75 -5.88 -2.96 -0.40
CA ILE A 75 -4.47 -2.64 -0.17
C ILE A 75 -3.83 -3.85 0.50
N PHE A 76 -2.65 -4.23 0.02
CA PHE A 76 -1.89 -5.34 0.56
C PHE A 76 -0.60 -4.79 1.17
N PHE A 77 -0.32 -5.17 2.41
CA PHE A 77 0.91 -4.77 3.10
C PHE A 77 1.41 -5.93 3.96
N GLN A 78 2.73 -5.96 4.14
CA GLN A 78 3.38 -6.80 5.13
C GLN A 78 3.46 -6.02 6.44
N THR A 79 3.11 -6.66 7.55
CA THR A 79 3.42 -6.17 8.88
C THR A 79 4.80 -6.68 9.28
N ASN A 80 5.63 -5.78 9.80
CA ASN A 80 7.01 -5.99 10.17
C ASN A 80 7.09 -5.87 11.70
N GLY A 81 7.52 -6.93 12.36
CA GLY A 81 7.52 -7.02 13.82
C GLY A 81 7.67 -8.47 14.28
N TRP A 82 7.25 -8.78 15.50
CA TRP A 82 7.37 -10.15 16.04
C TRP A 82 6.45 -11.18 15.36
N ASN A 83 5.33 -10.73 14.80
CA ASN A 83 4.35 -11.59 14.15
C ASN A 83 4.10 -11.09 12.74
N GLU A 84 5.11 -11.21 11.88
CA GLU A 84 5.00 -10.73 10.50
C GLU A 84 3.86 -11.42 9.77
N LYS A 85 3.05 -10.64 9.07
CA LYS A 85 1.88 -11.12 8.31
C LYS A 85 1.78 -10.38 6.99
N LEU A 86 1.37 -11.09 5.95
CA LEU A 86 0.80 -10.47 4.75
C LEU A 86 -0.69 -10.24 4.99
N VAL A 87 -1.11 -8.97 4.93
CA VAL A 87 -2.48 -8.55 5.24
C VAL A 87 -3.09 -7.86 4.03
N SER A 88 -4.36 -8.17 3.77
CA SER A 88 -5.22 -7.40 2.86
C SER A 88 -6.14 -6.51 3.68
N TYR A 89 -6.20 -5.24 3.34
CA TYR A 89 -7.14 -4.27 3.87
C TYR A 89 -8.14 -3.86 2.79
N HIS A 90 -9.44 -4.03 3.08
CA HIS A 90 -10.52 -3.60 2.20
C HIS A 90 -11.08 -2.26 2.66
N MET A 91 -10.96 -1.23 1.83
CA MET A 91 -11.21 0.16 2.21
C MET A 91 -12.68 0.45 2.54
N GLU A 92 -13.64 -0.10 1.79
CA GLU A 92 -15.07 0.22 2.00
C GLU A 92 -15.59 -0.24 3.36
N ASN A 93 -15.18 -1.44 3.76
CA ASN A 93 -15.65 -2.06 5.00
C ASN A 93 -14.64 -1.86 6.14
N GLN A 94 -13.51 -1.20 5.85
CA GLN A 94 -12.39 -0.97 6.76
C GLN A 94 -12.01 -2.24 7.53
N ARG A 95 -11.73 -3.33 6.82
CA ARG A 95 -11.39 -4.62 7.42
C ARG A 95 -10.07 -5.14 6.91
N CYS A 96 -9.24 -5.57 7.85
CA CYS A 96 -8.05 -6.36 7.59
C CYS A 96 -8.39 -7.86 7.54
N ARG A 97 -7.71 -8.58 6.65
CA ARG A 97 -7.72 -10.03 6.56
C ARG A 97 -6.28 -10.51 6.39
N VAL A 98 -5.83 -11.36 7.29
CA VAL A 98 -4.54 -12.05 7.17
C VAL A 98 -4.63 -13.01 5.99
N ILE A 99 -3.72 -12.86 5.03
CA ILE A 99 -3.54 -13.78 3.90
C ILE A 99 -2.54 -14.86 4.28
N PHE A 100 -1.44 -14.45 4.91
CA PHE A 100 -0.33 -15.33 5.25
C PHE A 100 0.35 -14.84 6.52
N SER A 101 0.84 -15.77 7.35
CA SER A 101 1.65 -15.48 8.54
C SER A 101 3.02 -16.09 8.33
N PHE A 102 4.07 -15.30 8.50
CA PHE A 102 5.44 -15.79 8.39
C PHE A 102 5.82 -16.55 9.66
N GLU A 103 6.62 -17.61 9.52
CA GLU A 103 7.17 -18.32 10.68
C GLU A 103 8.16 -17.43 11.43
N ARG A 104 8.30 -17.62 12.74
CA ARG A 104 9.33 -16.94 13.52
C ARG A 104 10.67 -17.32 12.91
N ASP A 105 11.48 -16.32 12.54
CA ASP A 105 12.78 -16.44 11.84
C ASP A 105 12.74 -16.47 10.30
N PHE A 106 11.55 -16.39 9.69
CA PHE A 106 11.43 -16.26 8.23
C PHE A 106 11.57 -14.80 7.79
N ASN A 107 12.79 -14.38 7.43
CA ASN A 107 13.10 -12.99 7.06
C ASN A 107 12.80 -12.70 5.57
N LEU A 108 11.56 -12.94 5.14
CA LEU A 108 11.12 -12.63 3.78
C LEU A 108 10.48 -11.25 3.76
N ARG A 109 11.08 -10.31 3.04
CA ARG A 109 10.45 -9.03 2.74
C ARG A 109 9.73 -9.13 1.40
N CYS A 110 8.42 -8.89 1.43
CA CYS A 110 7.63 -8.75 0.22
C CYS A 110 8.05 -7.45 -0.48
N GLU A 111 8.77 -7.57 -1.59
CA GLU A 111 9.09 -6.42 -2.42
C GLU A 111 7.80 -5.81 -3.00
N PRO A 112 7.65 -4.47 -3.01
CA PRO A 112 6.49 -3.83 -3.58
C PRO A 112 6.31 -4.24 -5.04
N TYR A 113 5.16 -4.84 -5.34
CA TYR A 113 4.75 -5.19 -6.69
C TYR A 113 4.50 -3.93 -7.49
N ILE A 114 5.28 -3.71 -8.54
CA ILE A 114 5.03 -2.65 -9.52
C ILE A 114 4.32 -3.30 -10.70
N PRO A 115 3.02 -3.06 -10.90
CA PRO A 115 2.31 -3.63 -12.04
C PRO A 115 2.95 -3.10 -13.33
N SER A 116 3.52 -4.00 -14.14
CA SER A 116 3.85 -3.66 -15.52
C SER A 116 2.56 -3.68 -16.32
N TYR A 117 1.98 -2.50 -16.56
CA TYR A 117 0.87 -2.33 -17.50
C TYR A 117 1.43 -2.37 -18.93
N THR A 118 2.00 -3.51 -19.32
CA THR A 118 2.22 -3.75 -20.74
C THR A 118 0.91 -4.24 -21.31
N GLU A 119 0.16 -3.33 -21.96
CA GLU A 119 -1.01 -3.71 -22.73
C GLU A 119 -0.56 -4.69 -23.83
N TRP A 120 -1.03 -5.93 -23.75
CA TRP A 120 -0.97 -6.82 -24.90
C TRP A 120 -1.94 -6.25 -25.93
N LEU A 121 -1.42 -5.61 -26.97
CA LEU A 121 -2.21 -5.41 -28.18
C LEU A 121 -2.64 -6.81 -28.64
N SER A 122 -3.90 -6.96 -29.04
CA SER A 122 -4.48 -8.20 -29.61
C SER A 122 -3.65 -8.79 -30.77
N ASP A 123 -2.70 -8.01 -31.29
CA ASP A 123 -1.91 -8.29 -32.49
C ASP A 123 -0.44 -8.68 -32.14
N GLY A 124 -0.11 -8.87 -30.87
CA GLY A 124 1.18 -9.43 -30.43
C GLY A 124 2.37 -8.47 -30.44
N LEU A 125 2.17 -7.18 -30.71
CA LEU A 125 3.20 -6.15 -30.54
C LEU A 125 3.09 -5.48 -29.16
N LEU A 126 4.19 -5.47 -28.41
CA LEU A 126 4.31 -4.65 -27.20
C LEU A 126 4.39 -3.19 -27.64
N LYS A 127 3.43 -2.36 -27.22
CA LYS A 127 3.58 -0.91 -27.32
C LYS A 127 4.33 -0.47 -26.07
N ALA A 128 5.51 0.12 -26.24
CA ALA A 128 6.15 0.83 -25.13
C ALA A 128 5.20 1.96 -24.70
N ALA A 129 4.99 2.08 -23.38
CA ALA A 129 4.26 3.22 -22.83
C ALA A 129 4.99 4.53 -23.21
N PRO A 130 4.25 5.63 -23.48
CA PRO A 130 4.84 6.93 -23.81
C PRO A 130 5.68 7.51 -22.65
#